data_AF-A0A9X3MZP2-F1
#
_entry.id   AF-A0A9X3MZP2-F1
#
_cell.length_a   1.000
_cell.length_b   1.000
_cell.length_c   1.000
_cell.angle_alpha   90.00
_cell.angle_beta   90.00
_cell.angle_gamma   90.00
#
_symmetry.space_group_name_H-M   'P 1'
#
loop_
_entity.id
_entity.type
_entity.pdbx_description
1 polymer ?
#
loop_
_entity_poly.entity_id
_entity_poly.type
_entity_poly.pdbx_seq_one_letter_code
_entity_poly.pdbx_strand_id
1 'polypeptide(L)'
;MVTRRALLGAGALALLAGCGPPEEAKVDPAAVLDEQLRVTQAVASAYAGGAERRNAEARVKLVEDALRDAGGTPGAAPAAGATGATAALAAESAALRAHVAAVGELGGDDHRELLSGLIVEAAAAESRLLAELGRPPLPTAFPGQPV
;
A
#
# COMPACT_ATOMS: atom_id res chain seq x y z
N MET A 1 38.91 -55.90 -17.71
CA MET A 1 38.12 -55.49 -18.89
C MET A 1 37.37 -54.22 -18.52
N VAL A 2 37.79 -53.09 -19.09
CA VAL A 2 37.25 -51.75 -18.81
C VAL A 2 36.30 -51.41 -19.96
N THR A 3 35.00 -51.33 -19.68
CA THR A 3 33.98 -50.91 -20.65
C THR A 3 33.85 -49.39 -20.62
N ARG A 4 34.44 -48.74 -21.64
CA ARG A 4 34.18 -47.35 -22.03
C ARG A 4 32.96 -47.30 -22.96
N ARG A 5 31.97 -46.45 -22.63
CA ARG A 5 30.90 -45.85 -23.47
C ARG A 5 30.04 -45.01 -22.50
N ALA A 6 29.66 -43.75 -22.66
CA ALA A 6 29.82 -42.67 -23.64
C ALA A 6 29.57 -41.37 -22.82
N LEU A 7 30.47 -40.38 -22.82
CA LEU A 7 30.34 -39.12 -23.58
C LEU A 7 28.91 -38.57 -23.76
N LEU A 8 28.74 -37.35 -23.24
CA LEU A 8 27.80 -36.28 -23.65
C LEU A 8 26.33 -36.42 -23.22
N GLY A 9 26.00 -35.69 -22.15
CA GLY A 9 24.63 -35.40 -21.70
C GLY A 9 24.52 -33.98 -21.16
N ALA A 10 24.66 -33.00 -22.05
CA ALA A 10 24.03 -31.67 -22.01
C ALA A 10 24.00 -30.90 -20.67
N GLY A 11 25.10 -30.21 -20.37
CA GLY A 11 25.08 -29.00 -19.54
C GLY A 11 24.54 -27.78 -20.31
N ALA A 12 23.34 -27.89 -20.89
CA ALA A 12 22.77 -26.85 -21.78
C ALA A 12 21.24 -26.72 -21.70
N LEU A 13 20.68 -26.73 -20.48
CA LEU A 13 19.32 -26.23 -20.21
C LEU A 13 19.27 -25.26 -19.03
N ALA A 14 20.39 -24.61 -18.71
CA ALA A 14 20.50 -23.66 -17.61
C ALA A 14 20.03 -22.22 -17.94
N LEU A 15 19.32 -21.97 -19.04
CA LEU A 15 18.95 -20.60 -19.45
C LEU A 15 17.53 -20.42 -20.03
N LEU A 16 16.59 -21.36 -19.83
CA LEU A 16 15.19 -21.20 -20.28
C LEU A 16 14.14 -21.82 -19.33
N ALA A 17 14.36 -21.68 -18.02
CA ALA A 17 13.30 -21.82 -17.00
C ALA A 17 13.25 -20.46 -16.30
N GLY A 18 12.25 -19.61 -16.54
CA GLY A 18 10.91 -19.85 -16.02
C GLY A 18 10.98 -19.59 -14.52
N CYS A 19 10.38 -18.48 -14.05
CA CYS A 19 10.23 -18.18 -12.63
C CYS A 19 10.09 -19.48 -11.87
N GLY A 20 11.03 -19.75 -10.95
CA GLY A 20 10.84 -20.83 -9.98
C GLY A 20 9.43 -20.72 -9.40
N PRO A 21 8.79 -21.84 -9.05
CA PRO A 21 7.43 -21.80 -8.50
C PRO A 21 7.41 -20.70 -7.44
N PRO A 22 6.49 -19.73 -7.52
CA PRO A 22 6.49 -18.64 -6.56
C PRO A 22 6.40 -19.31 -5.20
N GLU A 23 7.47 -19.17 -4.42
CA GLU A 23 7.42 -19.43 -3.01
C GLU A 23 6.43 -18.38 -2.52
N GLU A 24 5.15 -18.77 -2.41
CA GLU A 24 4.09 -17.91 -1.91
C GLU A 24 4.51 -17.54 -0.49
N ALA A 25 5.19 -16.41 -0.35
CA ALA A 25 5.30 -15.74 0.91
C ALA A 25 3.87 -15.58 1.37
N LYS A 26 3.49 -16.33 2.40
CA LYS A 26 2.16 -16.24 3.02
C LYS A 26 2.11 -14.88 3.71
N VAL A 27 1.80 -13.86 2.94
CA VAL A 27 1.46 -12.54 3.46
C VAL A 27 0.23 -12.74 4.33
N ASP A 28 0.32 -12.28 5.57
CA ASP A 28 -0.82 -12.24 6.49
C ASP A 28 -1.69 -11.02 6.12
N PRO A 29 -2.90 -11.20 5.59
CA PRO A 29 -3.75 -10.09 5.18
C PRO A 29 -4.07 -9.13 6.33
N ALA A 30 -4.22 -9.66 7.56
CA ALA A 30 -4.50 -8.85 8.73
C ALA A 30 -3.34 -7.91 9.05
N ALA A 31 -2.08 -8.36 8.89
CA ALA A 31 -0.91 -7.52 9.10
C ALA A 31 -0.81 -6.38 8.07
N VAL A 32 -1.12 -6.65 6.80
CA VAL A 32 -1.13 -5.62 5.75
C VAL A 32 -2.23 -4.59 6.01
N LEU A 33 -3.44 -5.06 6.36
CA LEU A 33 -4.59 -4.21 6.66
C LEU A 33 -4.39 -3.37 7.94
N ASP A 34 -3.69 -3.89 8.95
CA ASP A 34 -3.32 -3.13 10.15
C ASP A 34 -2.37 -1.97 9.81
N GLU A 35 -1.40 -2.19 8.91
CA GLU A 35 -0.56 -1.10 8.42
C GLU A 35 -1.36 -0.08 7.61
N GLN A 36 -2.31 -0.53 6.77
CA GLN A 36 -3.21 0.37 6.05
C GLN A 36 -4.08 1.19 7.02
N LEU A 37 -4.54 0.57 8.11
CA LEU A 37 -5.31 1.25 9.16
C LEU A 37 -4.46 2.35 9.81
N ARG A 38 -3.23 2.02 10.19
CA ARG A 38 -2.29 2.95 10.85
C ARG A 38 -2.02 4.19 9.99
N VAL A 39 -1.73 4.03 8.70
CA VAL A 39 -1.47 5.18 7.81
C VAL A 39 -2.73 6.01 7.55
N THR A 40 -3.91 5.38 7.49
CA THR A 40 -5.19 6.08 7.29
C THR A 40 -5.61 6.85 8.54
N GLN A 41 -5.38 6.29 9.73
CA GLN A 41 -5.58 7.00 11.00
C GLN A 41 -4.64 8.21 11.12
N ALA A 42 -3.38 8.08 10.67
CA ALA A 42 -2.45 9.20 10.64
C ALA A 42 -2.97 10.34 9.73
N VAL A 43 -3.55 10.02 8.57
CA VAL A 43 -4.22 11.00 7.69
C VAL A 43 -5.35 11.73 8.42
N ALA A 44 -6.26 10.98 9.07
CA ALA A 44 -7.37 11.58 9.81
C ALA A 44 -6.88 12.52 10.93
N SER A 45 -5.78 12.16 11.60
CA SER A 45 -5.17 12.98 12.65
C SER A 45 -4.50 14.27 12.12
N ALA A 46 -4.03 14.27 10.88
CA ALA A 46 -3.31 15.40 10.28
C ALA A 46 -4.24 16.51 9.78
N TYR A 47 -5.50 16.20 9.47
CA TYR A 47 -6.50 17.21 9.13
C TYR A 47 -6.93 18.02 10.36
N ALA A 48 -6.97 19.35 10.22
CA ALA A 48 -7.37 20.26 11.30
C ALA A 48 -8.85 20.19 11.68
N GLY A 49 -9.67 19.45 10.92
CA GLY A 49 -11.12 19.31 11.13
C GLY A 49 -11.87 19.26 9.81
N GLY A 50 -13.16 19.62 9.84
CA GLY A 50 -13.95 19.84 8.63
C GLY A 50 -14.43 18.56 7.94
N ALA A 51 -14.78 18.71 6.66
CA ALA A 51 -15.31 17.62 5.85
C ALA A 51 -14.21 16.62 5.48
N GLU A 52 -12.99 17.10 5.31
CA GLU A 52 -11.79 16.35 5.00
C GLU A 52 -11.47 15.33 6.10
N ARG A 53 -11.47 15.79 7.36
CA ARG A 53 -11.29 14.90 8.50
C ARG A 53 -12.38 13.84 8.56
N ARG A 54 -13.66 14.21 8.36
CA ARG A 54 -14.77 13.25 8.38
C ARG A 54 -14.66 12.22 7.25
N ASN A 55 -14.22 12.62 6.07
CA ASN A 55 -13.95 11.70 4.96
C ASN A 55 -12.79 10.75 5.32
N ALA A 56 -11.69 11.26 5.90
CA ALA A 56 -10.60 10.42 6.37
C ALA A 56 -11.05 9.42 7.46
N GLU A 57 -11.88 9.86 8.42
CA GLU A 57 -12.46 8.97 9.43
C GLU A 57 -13.41 7.91 8.83
N ALA A 58 -14.10 8.22 7.73
CA ALA A 58 -14.88 7.22 7.01
C ALA A 58 -13.98 6.18 6.33
N ARG A 59 -12.86 6.61 5.72
CA ARG A 59 -11.83 5.70 5.17
C ARG A 59 -11.24 4.79 6.26
N VAL A 60 -10.97 5.33 7.46
CA VAL A 60 -10.53 4.53 8.62
C VAL A 60 -11.52 3.40 8.90
N LYS A 61 -12.82 3.69 8.96
CA LYS A 61 -13.85 2.67 9.23
C LYS A 61 -13.87 1.55 8.19
N LEU A 62 -13.73 1.89 6.90
CA LEU A 62 -13.67 0.88 5.83
C LEU A 62 -12.50 -0.09 6.04
N VAL A 63 -11.33 0.44 6.43
CA VAL A 63 -10.15 -0.40 6.70
C VAL A 63 -10.31 -1.19 7.99
N GLU A 64 -10.91 -0.63 9.04
CA GLU A 64 -11.22 -1.36 10.27
C GLU A 64 -12.15 -2.55 10.01
N ASP A 65 -13.18 -2.36 9.19
CA ASP A 65 -14.14 -3.41 8.84
C ASP A 65 -13.43 -4.54 8.08
N ALA A 66 -12.64 -4.20 7.05
CA ALA A 66 -11.83 -5.17 6.32
C ALA A 66 -10.82 -5.91 7.21
N LEU A 67 -10.19 -5.21 8.16
CA LEU A 67 -9.27 -5.82 9.13
C LEU A 67 -9.99 -6.82 10.03
N ARG A 68 -11.20 -6.51 10.51
CA ARG A 68 -12.01 -7.43 11.32
C ARG A 68 -12.42 -8.66 10.50
N ASP A 69 -12.80 -8.48 9.24
CA ASP A 69 -13.16 -9.57 8.33
C ASP A 69 -11.97 -10.50 8.04
N ALA A 70 -10.75 -9.94 8.02
CA ALA A 70 -9.50 -10.70 7.94
C ALA A 70 -9.09 -11.38 9.26
N GLY A 71 -9.88 -11.25 10.34
CA GLY A 71 -9.61 -11.81 11.66
C GLY A 71 -8.66 -10.98 12.54
N GLY A 72 -8.32 -9.77 12.11
CA GLY A 72 -7.51 -8.83 12.88
C GLY A 72 -8.33 -8.06 13.93
N THR A 73 -7.62 -7.36 14.81
CA THR A 73 -8.22 -6.45 15.80
C THR A 73 -7.72 -5.04 15.54
N PRO A 74 -8.60 -4.06 15.26
CA PRO A 74 -8.19 -2.69 15.02
C PRO A 74 -7.39 -2.09 16.18
N GLY A 75 -6.17 -1.65 15.88
CA GLY A 75 -5.32 -0.92 16.80
C GLY A 75 -5.84 0.49 17.08
N ALA A 76 -5.44 1.03 18.24
CA ALA A 76 -5.72 2.42 18.57
C ALA A 76 -4.98 3.38 17.62
N ALA A 77 -5.63 4.50 17.30
CA ALA A 77 -5.01 5.53 16.48
C ALA A 77 -3.69 6.02 17.10
N PRO A 78 -2.67 6.31 16.26
CA PRO A 78 -1.43 6.88 16.75
C PRO A 78 -1.68 8.23 17.45
N ALA A 79 -0.77 8.60 18.35
CA ALA A 79 -0.85 9.88 19.05
C ALA A 79 -0.95 11.03 18.04
N ALA A 80 -1.80 12.02 18.35
CA ALA A 80 -2.03 13.16 17.47
C ALA A 80 -0.71 13.90 17.18
N GLY A 81 -0.42 14.06 15.89
CA GLY A 81 0.76 14.77 15.39
C GLY A 81 0.47 16.23 15.04
N ALA A 82 1.35 16.81 14.21
CA ALA A 82 1.12 18.11 13.61
C ALA A 82 -0.13 18.09 12.72
N THR A 83 -0.85 19.22 12.67
CA THR A 83 -2.08 19.36 11.86
C THR A 83 -1.95 20.51 10.85
N GLY A 84 -2.80 20.47 9.82
CA GLY A 84 -2.86 21.50 8.77
C GLY A 84 -2.43 20.98 7.39
N ALA A 85 -2.56 21.82 6.36
CA ALA A 85 -2.41 21.41 4.95
C ALA A 85 -1.08 20.71 4.65
N THR A 86 0.05 21.20 5.18
CA THR A 86 1.37 20.57 5.00
C THR A 86 1.46 19.19 5.67
N ALA A 87 0.91 19.05 6.88
CA ALA A 87 0.92 17.78 7.60
C ALA A 87 -0.02 16.77 6.93
N ALA A 88 -1.21 17.23 6.50
CA ALA A 88 -2.16 16.43 5.75
C ALA A 88 -1.57 15.95 4.42
N LEU A 89 -0.84 16.82 3.70
CA LEU A 89 -0.17 16.44 2.45
C LEU A 89 0.86 15.34 2.70
N ALA A 90 1.72 15.49 3.71
CA ALA A 90 2.72 14.48 4.04
C ALA A 90 2.08 13.13 4.41
N ALA A 91 0.97 13.16 5.16
CA ALA A 91 0.23 11.96 5.53
C ALA A 91 -0.47 11.29 4.33
N GLU A 92 -1.17 12.04 3.49
CA GLU A 92 -1.86 11.51 2.29
C GLU A 92 -0.84 10.92 1.30
N SER A 93 0.31 11.58 1.08
CA SER A 93 1.37 11.03 0.23
C SER A 93 1.99 9.74 0.80
N ALA A 94 2.10 9.63 2.13
CA ALA A 94 2.59 8.41 2.78
C ALA A 94 1.56 7.27 2.68
N ALA A 95 0.28 7.57 2.94
CA ALA A 95 -0.82 6.62 2.81
C ALA A 95 -0.96 6.13 1.36
N LEU A 96 -0.89 7.02 0.37
CA LEU A 96 -0.94 6.66 -1.05
C LEU A 96 0.15 5.66 -1.42
N ARG A 97 1.40 5.89 -0.99
CA ARG A 97 2.51 4.95 -1.21
C ARG A 97 2.25 3.59 -0.55
N ALA A 98 1.75 3.58 0.69
CA ALA A 98 1.44 2.35 1.42
C ALA A 98 0.31 1.55 0.75
N HIS A 99 -0.76 2.22 0.32
CA HIS A 99 -1.87 1.58 -0.37
C HIS A 99 -1.44 0.97 -1.71
N VAL A 100 -0.60 1.68 -2.48
CA VAL A 100 -0.04 1.15 -3.74
C VAL A 100 0.84 -0.07 -3.49
N ALA A 101 1.67 -0.07 -2.45
CA ALA A 101 2.49 -1.23 -2.09
C ALA A 101 1.61 -2.44 -1.72
N ALA A 102 0.54 -2.22 -0.96
CA ALA A 102 -0.36 -3.28 -0.51
C ALA A 102 -1.14 -3.99 -1.65
N VAL A 103 -1.31 -3.36 -2.81
CA VAL A 103 -1.96 -3.99 -3.98
C VAL A 103 -1.21 -5.24 -4.43
N GLY A 104 0.12 -5.27 -4.30
CA GLY A 104 0.94 -6.42 -4.64
C GLY A 104 0.91 -7.54 -3.60
N GLU A 105 0.41 -7.25 -2.40
CA GLU A 105 0.45 -8.14 -1.24
C GLU A 105 -0.90 -8.84 -0.99
N LEU A 106 -2.02 -8.18 -1.29
CA LEU A 106 -3.37 -8.71 -1.07
C LEU A 106 -3.98 -9.31 -2.35
N GLY A 107 -4.29 -10.61 -2.31
CA GLY A 107 -4.68 -11.40 -3.50
C GLY A 107 -6.18 -11.43 -3.86
N GLY A 108 -7.09 -10.86 -3.06
CA GLY A 108 -8.55 -10.98 -3.23
C GLY A 108 -9.23 -9.78 -3.91
N ASP A 109 -10.34 -10.01 -4.62
CA ASP A 109 -11.09 -8.98 -5.34
C ASP A 109 -11.60 -7.86 -4.41
N ASP A 110 -12.14 -8.23 -3.23
CA ASP A 110 -12.62 -7.26 -2.23
C ASP A 110 -11.50 -6.33 -1.73
N HIS A 111 -10.29 -6.89 -1.53
CA HIS A 111 -9.12 -6.10 -1.14
C HIS A 111 -8.65 -5.18 -2.27
N ARG A 112 -8.74 -5.63 -3.52
CA ARG A 112 -8.39 -4.79 -4.68
C ARG A 112 -9.37 -3.63 -4.82
N GLU A 113 -10.67 -3.87 -4.62
CA GLU A 113 -11.68 -2.82 -4.64
C GLU A 113 -11.40 -1.80 -3.53
N LEU A 114 -11.24 -2.25 -2.28
CA LEU A 114 -10.91 -1.40 -1.14
C LEU A 114 -9.66 -0.55 -1.41
N LEU A 115 -8.54 -1.19 -1.78
CA LEU A 115 -7.28 -0.49 -2.02
C LEU A 115 -7.38 0.48 -3.20
N SER A 116 -8.10 0.13 -4.27
CA SER A 116 -8.30 1.04 -5.40
C SER A 116 -9.05 2.30 -4.99
N GLY A 117 -10.09 2.17 -4.15
CA GLY A 117 -10.81 3.32 -3.60
C GLY A 117 -9.93 4.20 -2.73
N LEU A 118 -9.14 3.60 -1.83
CA LEU A 118 -8.21 4.34 -0.97
C LEU A 118 -7.13 5.08 -1.77
N ILE A 119 -6.58 4.45 -2.81
CA ILE A 119 -5.59 5.06 -3.72
C ILE A 119 -6.18 6.28 -4.43
N VAL A 120 -7.39 6.14 -4.99
CA VAL A 120 -8.05 7.23 -5.73
C VAL A 120 -8.33 8.42 -4.81
N GLU A 121 -8.88 8.17 -3.62
CA GLU A 121 -9.18 9.21 -2.64
C GLU A 121 -7.90 9.92 -2.14
N ALA A 122 -6.85 9.16 -1.81
CA ALA A 122 -5.57 9.73 -1.38
C ALA A 122 -4.89 10.56 -2.48
N ALA A 123 -4.91 10.10 -3.73
CA ALA A 123 -4.37 10.84 -4.87
C ALA A 123 -5.14 12.14 -5.16
N ALA A 124 -6.47 12.10 -5.04
CA ALA A 124 -7.32 13.28 -5.18
C ALA A 124 -7.05 14.29 -4.05
N ALA A 125 -6.91 13.81 -2.80
CA ALA A 125 -6.57 14.64 -1.65
C ALA A 125 -5.18 15.28 -1.79
N GLU A 126 -4.16 14.51 -2.20
CA GLU A 126 -2.80 15.01 -2.46
C GLU A 126 -2.82 16.12 -3.52
N SER A 127 -3.50 15.90 -4.65
CA SER A 127 -3.61 16.88 -5.73
C SER A 127 -4.26 18.19 -5.27
N ARG A 128 -5.33 18.08 -4.47
CA ARG A 128 -6.03 19.23 -3.89
C ARG A 128 -5.15 20.00 -2.90
N LEU A 129 -4.47 19.30 -2.00
CA LEU A 129 -3.59 19.92 -1.00
C LEU A 129 -2.37 20.59 -1.66
N LEU A 130 -1.81 20.00 -2.71
CA LEU A 130 -0.77 20.64 -3.51
C LEU A 130 -1.26 21.96 -4.12
N ALA A 131 -2.47 21.97 -4.69
CA ALA A 131 -3.06 23.18 -5.24
C ALA A 131 -3.30 24.26 -4.17
N GLU A 132 -3.81 23.88 -2.99
CA GLU A 132 -4.01 24.80 -1.85
C GLU A 132 -2.69 25.43 -1.39
N LEU A 133 -1.60 24.68 -1.41
CA LEU A 133 -0.26 25.14 -1.06
C LEU A 133 0.44 25.90 -2.20
N GLY A 134 -0.23 26.14 -3.33
CA GLY A 134 0.35 26.82 -4.49
C GLY A 134 1.44 26.03 -5.22
N ARG A 135 1.42 24.69 -5.10
CA ARG A 135 2.38 23.78 -5.73
C ARG A 135 1.75 23.12 -6.97
N PRO A 136 2.55 22.56 -7.90
CA PRO A 136 2.02 21.77 -9.02
C PRO A 136 1.16 20.61 -8.49
N PRO A 137 -0.08 20.43 -8.99
CA PRO A 137 -1.05 19.47 -8.43
C PRO A 137 -0.83 18.04 -8.92
N LEU A 138 0.43 17.66 -9.21
CA LEU A 138 0.78 16.31 -9.64
C LEU A 138 1.22 15.51 -8.42
N PRO A 139 0.56 14.38 -8.10
CA PRO A 139 0.98 13.50 -7.03
C PRO A 139 2.41 13.00 -7.25
N THR A 140 3.19 12.96 -6.17
CA THR A 140 4.61 12.54 -6.22
C THR A 140 4.81 11.10 -5.71
N ALA A 141 3.73 10.36 -5.51
CA ALA A 141 3.72 9.09 -4.78
C ALA A 141 4.30 7.88 -5.55
N PHE A 142 4.83 8.05 -6.76
CA PHE A 142 5.38 6.92 -7.51
C PHE A 142 6.81 6.60 -7.05
N PRO A 143 7.10 5.36 -6.61
CA PRO A 143 8.44 4.94 -6.23
C PRO A 143 9.44 5.21 -7.37
N GLY A 144 10.57 5.86 -7.07
CA GLY A 144 11.66 6.07 -8.02
C GLY A 144 11.68 7.43 -8.75
N GLN A 145 10.79 8.37 -8.43
CA GLN A 145 10.94 9.75 -8.90
C GLN A 145 11.84 10.57 -7.97
N PRO A 146 12.79 11.38 -8.51
CA PRO A 146 13.58 12.30 -7.70
C PRO A 146 12.69 13.40 -7.12
N VAL A 147 12.88 13.67 -5.82
CA VAL A 147 12.32 14.83 -5.12
C VAL A 147 13.09 16.11 -5.43
#